data_AF-A0A7Y4Z1G4-F1
#
_entry.id   AF-A0A7Y4Z1G4-F1
#
_cell.length_a   1.000
_cell.length_b   1.000
_cell.length_c   1.000
_cell.angle_alpha   90.00
_cell.angle_beta   90.00
_cell.angle_gamma   90.00
#
_symmetry.space_group_name_H-M   'P 1'
#
loop_
_entity.id
_entity.type
_entity.pdbx_description
1 polymer ?
#
loop_
_entity_poly.entity_id
_entity_poly.type
_entity_poly.pdbx_seq_one_letter_code
_entity_poly.pdbx_strand_id
1 'polypeptide(L)'
;MQEKLSKNAIISIIERLRVYYQVDTDTSLASFLGVRQNTISSWRSRSAIDFELIITKCDNINLNWLFFEEGPVYRRDMNSNTPNNQSNGLSNMLLKQTISEKEEKIESLNREIGKLQNQIESLKKINPTLEFQEAAENKIAPVEYVQPKGKKKTTK
;
A
#
# COMPACT_ATOMS: atom_id res chain seq x y z
N MET A 1 0.31 37.07 1.39
CA MET A 1 1.14 36.56 2.51
C MET A 1 1.06 35.05 2.44
N GLN A 2 2.06 34.37 1.88
CA GLN A 2 2.03 32.90 1.77
C GLN A 2 2.28 32.33 3.17
N GLU A 3 1.35 31.51 3.64
CA GLU A 3 1.46 30.77 4.89
C GLU A 3 2.65 29.81 4.76
N LYS A 4 3.73 30.05 5.51
CA LYS A 4 4.91 29.19 5.44
C LYS A 4 4.54 27.83 6.01
N LEU A 5 4.49 26.82 5.14
CA LEU A 5 4.38 25.43 5.58
C LEU A 5 5.53 25.12 6.55
N SER A 6 5.22 24.41 7.63
CA SER A 6 6.25 23.96 8.58
C SER A 6 7.30 23.14 7.83
N LYS A 7 8.57 23.32 8.20
CA LYS A 7 9.71 22.60 7.61
C LYS A 7 9.48 21.09 7.54
N ASN A 8 8.85 20.53 8.58
CA ASN A 8 8.53 19.10 8.65
C ASN A 8 7.50 18.69 7.58
N ALA A 9 6.51 19.53 7.27
CA ALA A 9 5.53 19.24 6.24
C ALA A 9 6.18 19.12 4.85
N ILE A 10 7.09 20.03 4.52
CA ILE A 10 7.85 19.98 3.26
C ILE A 10 8.71 18.72 3.18
N ILE A 11 9.36 18.34 4.27
CA ILE A 11 10.13 17.10 4.34
C ILE A 11 9.23 15.90 4.08
N SER A 12 8.08 15.79 4.76
CA SER A 12 7.14 14.68 4.57
C SER A 12 6.57 14.59 3.15
N ILE A 13 6.31 15.73 2.49
CA ILE A 13 5.88 15.75 1.09
C ILE A 13 6.99 15.19 0.18
N ILE A 14 8.23 15.63 0.37
CA ILE A 14 9.37 15.17 -0.44
C ILE A 14 9.61 13.66 -0.22
N GLU A 15 9.54 13.17 1.01
CA GLU A 15 9.69 11.74 1.29
C GLU A 15 8.56 10.91 0.67
N ARG A 16 7.31 11.39 0.70
CA ARG A 16 6.20 10.72 -0.01
C ARG A 16 6.41 10.67 -1.52
N LEU A 17 6.94 11.73 -2.13
CA LEU A 17 7.32 11.73 -3.55
C LEU A 17 8.40 10.69 -3.83
N ARG A 18 9.42 10.60 -2.97
CA ARG A 18 10.49 9.59 -3.10
C ARG A 18 9.95 8.17 -3.06
N VAL A 19 9.09 7.87 -2.09
CA VAL A 19 8.45 6.56 -1.94
C VAL A 19 7.57 6.24 -3.14
N TYR A 20 6.73 7.18 -3.59
CA TYR A 20 5.83 6.97 -4.72
C TYR A 20 6.58 6.69 -6.04
N TYR A 21 7.65 7.47 -6.31
CA TYR A 21 8.46 7.30 -7.51
C TYR A 21 9.61 6.30 -7.37
N GLN A 22 9.73 5.64 -6.21
CA GLN A 22 10.77 4.65 -5.91
C GLN A 22 12.19 5.19 -6.16
N VAL A 23 12.45 6.40 -5.69
CA VAL A 23 13.76 7.07 -5.85
C VAL A 23 14.44 7.29 -4.50
N ASP A 24 15.69 6.83 -4.41
CA ASP A 24 16.44 6.86 -3.16
C ASP A 24 17.26 8.14 -2.95
N THR A 25 17.34 9.03 -3.94
CA THR A 25 18.16 10.24 -3.82
C THR A 25 17.42 11.51 -4.28
N ASP A 26 17.79 12.64 -3.68
CA ASP A 26 17.34 13.97 -4.12
C ASP A 26 17.68 14.23 -5.58
N THR A 27 18.84 13.75 -6.04
CA THR A 27 19.29 13.88 -7.42
C THR A 27 18.36 13.15 -8.39
N SER A 28 17.96 11.93 -8.03
CA SER A 28 17.00 11.14 -8.83
C SER A 28 15.62 11.81 -8.85
N LEU A 29 15.14 12.30 -7.71
CA LEU A 29 13.88 13.03 -7.64
C LEU A 29 13.93 14.35 -8.44
N ALA A 30 15.02 15.10 -8.35
CA ALA A 30 15.23 16.32 -9.11
C ALA A 30 15.21 16.05 -10.62
N SER A 31 15.86 14.96 -11.04
CA SER A 31 15.88 14.53 -12.44
C SER A 31 14.49 14.16 -12.94
N PHE A 32 13.70 13.43 -12.13
CA PHE A 32 12.31 13.12 -12.43
C PHE A 32 11.45 14.38 -12.58
N LEU A 33 11.58 15.34 -11.66
CA LEU A 33 10.83 16.59 -11.68
C LEU A 33 11.33 17.58 -12.75
N GLY A 34 12.49 17.32 -13.37
CA GLY A 34 13.11 18.20 -14.36
C GLY A 34 13.71 19.48 -13.76
N VAL A 35 14.14 19.43 -12.51
CA VAL A 35 14.77 20.55 -11.80
C VAL A 35 16.26 20.30 -11.55
N ARG A 36 16.99 21.34 -11.17
CA ARG A 36 18.41 21.20 -10.80
C ARG A 36 18.54 20.40 -9.50
N GLN A 37 19.63 19.65 -9.36
CA GLN A 37 19.86 18.77 -8.20
C GLN A 37 19.79 19.51 -6.86
N ASN A 38 20.28 20.76 -6.83
CA ASN A 38 20.26 21.61 -5.64
C ASN A 38 18.86 22.15 -5.27
N THR A 39 17.87 22.02 -6.15
CA THR A 39 16.51 22.55 -5.94
C THR A 39 15.80 21.83 -4.78
N ILE A 40 15.89 20.50 -4.71
CA ILE A 40 15.21 19.71 -3.65
C ILE A 40 15.81 20.03 -2.26
N SER A 41 17.13 20.13 -2.17
CA SER A 41 17.80 20.55 -0.94
C SER A 41 17.41 21.98 -0.54
N SER A 42 17.25 22.88 -1.53
CA SER A 42 16.77 24.24 -1.29
C SER A 42 15.31 24.29 -0.82
N TRP A 43 14.46 23.37 -1.26
CA TRP A 43 13.07 23.30 -0.79
C TRP A 43 13.00 22.98 0.70
N ARG A 44 13.81 22.03 1.18
CA ARG A 44 13.90 21.69 2.60
C ARG A 44 14.44 22.84 3.45
N SER A 45 15.45 23.56 2.97
CA SER A 45 16.07 24.66 3.74
C SER A 45 15.18 25.90 3.79
N ARG A 46 14.51 26.22 2.68
CA ARG A 46 13.63 27.40 2.57
C ARG A 46 12.21 27.14 3.04
N SER A 47 11.86 25.88 3.35
CA SER A 47 10.49 25.47 3.71
C SER A 47 9.47 25.91 2.66
N ALA A 48 9.83 25.73 1.38
CA ALA A 48 9.02 26.13 0.25
C ALA A 48 9.15 25.09 -0.86
N ILE A 49 8.02 24.71 -1.46
CA ILE A 49 7.95 23.77 -2.58
C ILE A 49 7.22 24.45 -3.74
N ASP A 50 7.60 24.09 -4.96
CA ASP A 50 6.92 24.54 -6.16
C ASP A 50 5.66 23.67 -6.39
N PHE A 51 4.52 24.12 -5.88
CA PHE A 51 3.26 23.37 -5.98
C PHE A 51 2.80 23.21 -7.44
N GLU A 52 3.01 24.22 -8.28
CA GLU A 52 2.62 24.19 -9.69
C GLU A 52 3.39 23.10 -10.44
N LEU A 53 4.70 23.01 -10.18
CA LEU A 53 5.54 21.94 -10.70
C LEU A 53 5.05 20.56 -10.26
N ILE A 54 4.76 20.36 -8.96
CA ILE A 54 4.29 19.07 -8.44
C ILE A 54 2.94 18.69 -9.05
N ILE A 55 1.99 19.63 -9.13
CA ILE A 55 0.67 19.38 -9.72
C ILE A 55 0.79 18.99 -11.20
N THR A 56 1.72 19.62 -11.92
CA THR A 56 1.92 19.39 -13.36
C THR A 56 2.67 18.09 -13.65
N LYS A 57 3.70 17.76 -12.86
CA LYS A 57 4.54 16.57 -13.07
C LYS A 57 3.98 15.30 -12.44
N CYS A 58 3.13 15.43 -11.43
CA CYS A 58 2.56 14.31 -10.68
C CYS A 58 1.05 14.23 -10.96
N ASP A 59 0.68 13.85 -12.17
CA ASP A 59 -0.71 13.67 -12.60
C ASP A 59 -1.33 12.36 -12.09
N ASN A 60 -0.53 11.30 -11.92
CA ASN A 60 -0.99 9.97 -11.50
C ASN A 60 -1.11 9.80 -9.96
N ILE A 61 -0.63 10.77 -9.19
CA ILE A 61 -0.73 10.77 -7.72
C ILE A 61 -1.98 11.51 -7.26
N ASN A 62 -2.59 11.02 -6.18
CA ASN A 62 -3.61 11.77 -5.46
C ASN A 62 -2.94 12.88 -4.63
N LEU A 63 -3.21 14.13 -4.98
CA LEU A 63 -2.65 15.29 -4.28
C LEU A 63 -3.14 15.40 -2.83
N ASN A 64 -4.35 14.92 -2.52
CA ASN A 64 -4.84 14.91 -1.13
C ASN A 64 -4.01 13.92 -0.28
N TRP A 65 -3.67 12.77 -0.85
CA TRP A 65 -2.77 11.83 -0.19
C TRP A 65 -1.37 12.42 -0.03
N LEU A 66 -0.88 13.16 -1.04
CA LEU A 66 0.45 13.76 -1.05
C LEU A 66 0.60 14.96 -0.10
N PHE A 67 -0.44 15.75 0.12
CA PHE A 67 -0.34 16.95 0.98
C PHE A 67 -0.91 16.72 2.37
N PHE A 68 -2.05 16.02 2.47
CA PHE A 68 -2.82 15.86 3.72
C PHE A 68 -2.80 14.45 4.30
N GLU A 69 -2.14 13.49 3.64
CA GLU A 69 -2.16 12.06 4.03
C GLU A 69 -3.57 11.43 3.96
N GLU A 70 -4.47 12.05 3.18
CA GLU A 70 -5.85 11.61 3.08
C GLU A 70 -6.15 10.92 1.73
N GLY A 71 -6.80 9.76 1.81
CA GLY A 71 -7.32 9.04 0.64
C GLY A 71 -6.34 8.05 -0.01
N PRO A 72 -6.69 7.51 -1.19
CA PRO A 72 -5.86 6.52 -1.89
C PRO A 72 -4.61 7.17 -2.48
N VAL A 73 -3.52 6.41 -2.59
CA VAL A 73 -2.23 6.88 -3.13
C VAL A 73 -2.34 7.29 -4.60
N TYR A 74 -2.99 6.45 -5.40
CA TYR A 74 -3.17 6.67 -6.83
C TYR A 74 -4.39 7.53 -7.10
N ARG A 75 -4.27 8.44 -8.07
CA ARG A 75 -5.43 9.16 -8.58
C ARG A 75 -6.34 8.14 -9.27
N ARG A 76 -7.58 8.03 -8.84
CA ARG A 76 -8.58 7.24 -9.58
C ARG A 76 -8.94 8.05 -10.81
N ASP A 77 -8.72 7.47 -11.99
CA ASP A 77 -9.14 8.09 -13.26
C ASP A 77 -10.66 8.22 -13.25
N MET A 78 -11.16 9.40 -12.87
CA MET A 78 -12.59 9.71 -12.86
C MET A 78 -13.17 9.79 -14.28
N ASN A 79 -12.39 9.47 -15.32
CA ASN A 79 -12.85 9.36 -16.71
C ASN A 79 -13.11 7.92 -17.18
N SER A 80 -13.17 6.96 -16.26
CA SER A 80 -13.70 5.62 -16.55
C SER A 80 -15.24 5.60 -16.55
N ASN A 81 -15.86 6.47 -17.35
CA ASN A 81 -17.10 6.07 -18.03
C ASN A 81 -16.70 5.11 -19.17
N THR A 82 -16.14 3.96 -18.82
CA THR A 82 -16.12 2.83 -19.74
C THR A 82 -17.51 2.19 -19.62
N PRO A 83 -18.33 2.16 -20.69
CA PRO A 83 -19.28 1.09 -20.82
C PRO A 83 -18.44 -0.18 -20.89
N ASN A 84 -18.28 -0.84 -19.75
CA ASN A 84 -17.75 -2.19 -19.64
C ASN A 84 -18.56 -3.06 -20.60
N ASN A 85 -18.03 -3.37 -21.78
CA ASN A 85 -18.49 -4.55 -22.50
C ASN A 85 -17.57 -5.15 -23.57
N GLN A 86 -16.38 -4.63 -23.91
CA GLN A 86 -15.61 -5.26 -25.02
C GLN A 86 -14.08 -5.40 -24.87
N SER A 87 -13.42 -4.89 -23.83
CA SER A 87 -11.96 -5.09 -23.65
C SER A 87 -11.55 -6.10 -22.57
N ASN A 88 -12.51 -6.78 -21.93
CA ASN A 88 -12.25 -7.55 -20.71
C ASN A 88 -12.10 -9.06 -20.91
N GLY A 89 -12.17 -9.59 -22.14
CA GLY A 89 -12.11 -11.05 -22.38
C GLY A 89 -10.75 -11.66 -22.03
N LEU A 90 -9.66 -11.09 -22.54
CA LEU A 90 -8.31 -11.62 -22.34
C LEU A 90 -7.79 -11.36 -20.93
N SER A 91 -8.00 -10.16 -20.38
CA SER A 91 -7.60 -9.83 -19.01
C SER A 91 -8.35 -10.65 -17.97
N ASN A 92 -9.65 -10.90 -18.14
CA ASN A 92 -10.38 -11.79 -17.24
C ASN A 92 -9.96 -13.26 -17.40
N MET A 93 -9.61 -13.70 -18.62
CA MET A 93 -9.12 -15.06 -18.85
C MET A 93 -7.76 -15.30 -18.19
N LEU A 94 -6.83 -14.35 -18.32
CA LEU A 94 -5.51 -14.43 -17.66
C LEU A 94 -5.66 -14.36 -16.14
N LEU A 95 -6.51 -13.46 -15.64
CA LEU A 95 -6.78 -13.36 -14.21
C LEU A 95 -7.40 -14.64 -13.66
N LYS A 96 -8.35 -15.24 -14.38
CA LYS A 96 -8.97 -16.52 -14.01
C LYS A 96 -7.97 -17.67 -13.99
N GLN A 97 -7.05 -17.72 -14.96
CA GLN A 97 -5.97 -18.70 -14.97
C GLN A 97 -5.05 -18.53 -13.76
N THR A 98 -4.61 -17.30 -13.48
CA THR A 98 -3.77 -17.02 -12.32
C THR A 98 -4.48 -17.38 -11.00
N ILE A 99 -5.78 -17.09 -10.88
CA ILE A 99 -6.56 -17.47 -9.69
C ILE A 99 -6.59 -18.99 -9.52
N SER A 100 -6.88 -19.74 -10.59
CA SER A 100 -6.91 -21.21 -10.56
C SER A 100 -5.56 -21.80 -10.11
N GLU A 101 -4.45 -21.30 -10.65
CA GLU A 101 -3.10 -21.75 -10.27
C GLU A 101 -2.81 -21.45 -8.78
N LYS A 102 -3.30 -20.32 -8.26
CA LYS A 102 -3.16 -19.96 -6.85
C LYS A 102 -4.04 -20.83 -5.95
N GLU A 103 -5.26 -21.15 -6.37
CA GLU A 103 -6.17 -22.05 -5.65
C GLU A 103 -5.57 -23.46 -5.51
N GLU A 104 -5.02 -24.02 -6.59
CA GLU A 104 -4.31 -25.30 -6.55
C GLU A 104 -3.11 -25.27 -5.58
N LYS A 105 -2.34 -24.18 -5.59
CA LYS A 105 -1.21 -24.03 -4.66
C LYS A 105 -1.68 -23.95 -3.21
N ILE A 106 -2.78 -23.24 -2.93
CA ILE A 106 -3.39 -23.17 -1.60
C ILE A 106 -3.83 -24.56 -1.13
N GLU A 107 -4.48 -25.34 -2.00
CA GLU A 107 -4.88 -26.70 -1.68
C GLU A 107 -3.69 -27.62 -1.37
N SER A 108 -2.63 -27.55 -2.18
CA SER A 108 -1.40 -28.32 -1.94
C SER A 108 -0.76 -27.98 -0.60
N LEU A 109 -0.65 -26.68 -0.27
CA LEU A 109 -0.07 -26.23 0.99
C LEU A 109 -0.92 -26.67 2.19
N ASN A 110 -2.25 -26.57 2.09
CA ASN A 110 -3.15 -27.03 3.14
C ASN A 110 -3.03 -28.54 3.41
N ARG A 111 -2.86 -29.36 2.35
CA ARG A 111 -2.60 -30.80 2.50
C ARG A 111 -1.29 -31.07 3.21
N GLU A 112 -0.25 -30.30 2.89
CA GLU A 112 1.07 -30.44 3.53
C GLU A 112 1.03 -30.04 5.01
N ILE A 113 0.37 -28.92 5.33
CA ILE A 113 0.10 -28.50 6.72
C ILE A 113 -0.60 -29.63 7.49
N GLY A 114 -1.63 -30.26 6.92
CA GLY A 114 -2.32 -31.38 7.56
C GLY A 114 -1.41 -32.59 7.80
N LYS A 115 -0.51 -32.92 6.87
CA LYS A 115 0.48 -34.00 7.06
C LYS A 115 1.46 -33.68 8.18
N LEU A 116 1.98 -32.46 8.21
CA LEU A 116 2.91 -32.00 9.25
C LEU A 116 2.23 -31.97 10.62
N GLN A 117 0.99 -31.51 10.71
CA GLN A 117 0.20 -31.54 11.94
C GLN A 117 0.01 -32.96 12.46
N ASN A 118 -0.31 -33.93 11.59
CA ASN A 118 -0.42 -35.34 11.98
C ASN A 118 0.92 -35.93 12.43
N GLN A 119 2.02 -35.55 11.78
CA GLN A 119 3.37 -35.95 12.22
C GLN A 119 3.69 -35.39 13.60
N ILE A 120 3.45 -34.09 13.82
CA ILE A 120 3.62 -33.45 15.13
C ILE A 120 2.77 -34.17 16.19
N GLU A 121 1.51 -34.48 15.88
CA GLU A 121 0.61 -35.20 16.79
C GLU A 121 1.13 -36.61 17.14
N SER A 122 1.66 -37.34 16.16
CA SER A 122 2.28 -38.65 16.40
C SER A 122 3.55 -38.55 17.25
N LEU A 123 4.38 -37.53 17.01
CA LEU A 123 5.61 -37.29 17.75
C LEU A 123 5.32 -36.86 19.20
N LYS A 124 4.29 -36.04 19.42
CA LYS A 124 3.80 -35.67 20.76
C LYS A 124 3.37 -36.90 21.58
N LYS A 125 2.73 -37.88 20.95
CA LYS A 125 2.31 -39.14 21.61
C LYS A 125 3.47 -40.03 22.01
N ILE A 126 4.56 -40.03 21.24
CA ILE A 126 5.74 -40.87 21.48
C ILE A 126 6.65 -40.27 22.57
N ASN A 127 6.63 -38.94 22.73
CA ASN A 127 7.47 -38.24 23.69
C ASN A 127 6.63 -37.22 24.50
N PRO A 128 5.84 -37.68 25.50
CA PRO A 128 4.96 -36.82 26.29
C PRO A 128 5.71 -35.75 27.11
N THR A 129 7.04 -35.80 27.17
CA THR A 129 7.90 -34.91 27.97
C THR A 129 8.35 -33.64 27.23
N LEU A 130 7.88 -33.38 26.01
CA LEU A 130 8.17 -32.14 25.28
C LEU A 130 7.18 -30.99 25.59
N GLU A 131 6.40 -31.08 26.68
CA GLU A 131 5.83 -29.89 27.32
C GLU A 131 6.93 -29.12 28.08
N PHE A 132 7.88 -28.54 27.35
CA PHE A 132 8.66 -27.43 27.90
C PHE A 132 8.03 -26.12 27.43
N GLN A 133 7.25 -25.55 28.36
CA GLN A 133 6.75 -24.18 28.43
C GLN A 133 6.05 -23.64 27.17
N GLU A 134 4.74 -23.86 27.12
CA GLU A 134 3.80 -22.83 26.66
C GLU A 134 3.96 -21.58 27.55
N ALA A 135 4.92 -20.73 27.23
CA ALA A 135 5.04 -19.41 27.83
C ALA A 135 5.43 -18.39 26.75
N ALA A 136 4.45 -17.53 26.45
CA ALA A 136 4.51 -16.29 25.68
C ALA A 136 4.51 -16.39 24.15
N GLU A 137 3.54 -15.68 23.55
CA GLU A 137 3.40 -15.31 22.13
C GLU A 137 2.96 -16.47 21.21
N ASN A 138 1.70 -16.58 20.80
CA ASN A 138 1.07 -15.60 19.91
C ASN A 138 -0.46 -15.84 19.88
N LYS A 139 -1.22 -15.15 20.75
CA LYS A 139 -2.67 -15.00 20.56
C LYS A 139 -2.88 -14.07 19.37
N ILE A 140 -2.89 -14.62 18.16
CA ILE A 140 -3.48 -13.90 17.02
C ILE A 140 -4.98 -13.88 17.29
N ALA A 141 -5.46 -12.78 17.86
CA ALA A 141 -6.88 -12.52 17.99
C ALA A 141 -7.53 -12.64 16.60
N PRO A 142 -8.76 -13.16 16.49
CA PRO A 142 -9.48 -13.16 15.22
C PRO A 142 -9.53 -11.73 14.70
N VAL A 143 -9.12 -11.53 13.44
CA VAL A 143 -9.27 -10.24 12.76
C VAL A 143 -10.77 -9.99 12.62
N GLU A 144 -11.34 -9.23 13.56
CA GLU A 144 -12.71 -8.79 13.48
C GLU A 144 -12.79 -7.71 12.40
N TYR A 145 -13.37 -8.06 11.26
CA TYR A 145 -13.56 -7.16 10.13
C TYR A 145 -14.57 -6.08 10.51
N VAL A 146 -14.09 -4.91 10.94
CA VAL A 146 -14.95 -3.75 11.22
C VAL A 146 -15.41 -3.15 9.89
N GLN A 147 -16.64 -3.48 9.50
CA GLN A 147 -17.37 -2.82 8.41
C GLN A 147 -17.41 -1.30 8.66
N PRO A 148 -17.02 -0.43 7.69
CA PRO A 148 -17.12 1.01 7.86
C PRO A 148 -18.59 1.43 7.96
N LYS A 149 -18.98 1.97 9.12
CA LYS A 149 -20.33 2.46 9.38
C LYS A 149 -20.69 3.56 8.37
N GLY A 150 -21.68 3.29 7.54
CA GLY A 150 -22.34 4.28 6.71
C GLY A 150 -22.85 5.44 7.57
N LYS A 151 -22.42 6.67 7.25
CA LYS A 151 -22.99 7.88 7.83
C LYS A 151 -24.46 7.95 7.41
N LYS A 152 -25.36 7.83 8.40
CA LYS A 152 -26.79 8.07 8.22
C LYS A 152 -26.98 9.51 7.72
N LYS A 153 -27.65 9.65 6.58
CA LYS A 153 -28.29 10.90 6.16
C LYS A 153 -29.29 11.27 7.25
N THR A 154 -29.10 12.39 7.94
CA THR A 154 -30.17 13.04 8.69
C THR A 154 -30.68 14.20 7.84
N THR A 155 -31.75 13.90 7.13
CA THR A 155 -32.70 14.87 6.59
C THR A 155 -33.56 15.35 7.75
N LYS A 156 -33.54 16.64 8.06
CA LYS A 156 -34.70 17.57 8.06
C LYS A 156 -34.28 18.94 8.56
#